data_AF-A0A6J4IR91-F1
#
_entry.id   AF-A0A6J4IR91-F1
#
_cell.length_a   1.000
_cell.length_b   1.000
_cell.length_c   1.000
_cell.angle_alpha   90.00
_cell.angle_beta   90.00
_cell.angle_gamma   90.00
#
_symmetry.space_group_name_H-M   'P 1'
#
loop_
_entity.id
_entity.type
_entity.pdbx_description
1 polymer ?
#
loop_
_entity_poly.entity_id
_entity_poly.type
_entity_poly.pdbx_seq_one_letter_code
_entity_poly.pdbx_strand_id
1 'polypeptide(L)'
;MAGDASERAYKARALAQAHPLTNVARRFRERAVAQEELDQPMVELARWAGEALLKGYCLRRVEEQDAGAGGEQVEDVTDLDLLEARTTEIAADLRTGDPGRHLFGDPDLTFGALDRIITSELSSRADNYREAVDAAGWRQFEEYIAWWTVRGYALRAAEAAQGASA
;
A
#
# COMPACT_ATOMS: atom_id res chain seq x y z
N MET A 1 -4.00 24.06 -7.41
CA MET A 1 -2.55 23.83 -7.26
C MET A 1 -2.37 22.34 -7.16
N ALA A 2 -1.61 21.71 -8.07
CA ALA A 2 -1.27 20.31 -7.94
C ALA A 2 -0.38 20.16 -6.69
N GLY A 3 -0.86 19.46 -5.67
CA GLY A 3 -0.11 19.24 -4.44
C GLY A 3 1.17 18.46 -4.72
N ASP A 4 2.28 18.87 -4.10
CA ASP A 4 3.55 18.14 -4.13
C ASP A 4 3.37 16.75 -3.51
N ALA A 5 4.18 15.79 -3.92
CA ALA A 5 4.19 14.43 -3.42
C ALA A 5 4.35 14.34 -1.88
N SER A 6 4.98 15.33 -1.24
CA SER A 6 5.00 15.47 0.23
C SER A 6 3.61 15.63 0.83
N GLU A 7 2.76 16.44 0.19
CA GLU A 7 1.40 16.70 0.63
C GLU A 7 0.54 15.43 0.48
N ARG A 8 0.66 14.71 -0.64
CA ARG A 8 -0.04 13.44 -0.85
C ARG A 8 0.36 12.39 0.18
N ALA A 9 1.66 12.23 0.44
CA ALA A 9 2.16 11.33 1.48
C ALA A 9 1.65 11.71 2.88
N TYR A 10 1.54 13.00 3.18
CA TYR A 10 0.93 13.47 4.43
C TYR A 10 -0.56 13.12 4.51
N LYS A 11 -1.36 13.46 3.49
CA LYS A 11 -2.79 13.13 3.43
C LYS A 11 -3.03 11.62 3.55
N ALA A 12 -2.24 10.80 2.88
CA ALA A 12 -2.35 9.34 2.94
C ALA A 12 -2.13 8.80 4.35
N ARG A 13 -1.11 9.30 5.06
CA ARG A 13 -0.83 8.93 6.46
C ARG A 13 -1.92 9.41 7.42
N ALA A 14 -2.43 10.62 7.22
CA ALA A 14 -3.55 11.15 8.00
C ALA A 14 -4.82 10.31 7.77
N LEU A 15 -5.12 10.00 6.52
CA LEU A 15 -6.25 9.16 6.15
C LEU A 15 -6.13 7.74 6.75
N ALA A 16 -4.93 7.15 6.77
CA ALA A 16 -4.70 5.85 7.39
C ALA A 16 -5.10 5.78 8.88
N GLN A 17 -5.05 6.89 9.61
CA GLN A 17 -5.52 6.95 11.01
C GLN A 17 -7.03 6.76 11.14
N ALA A 18 -7.80 7.05 10.09
CA ALA A 18 -9.25 6.86 10.05
C ALA A 18 -9.66 5.47 9.55
N HIS A 19 -8.70 4.60 9.23
CA HIS A 19 -8.94 3.23 8.74
C HIS A 19 -9.99 3.13 7.61
N PRO A 20 -9.80 3.83 6.47
CA PRO A 20 -10.80 3.98 5.42
C PRO A 20 -10.89 2.73 4.52
N LEU A 21 -10.59 1.54 5.03
CA LEU A 21 -10.64 0.33 4.22
C LEU A 21 -12.10 0.01 3.87
N THR A 22 -12.32 -0.50 2.66
CA THR A 22 -13.55 -1.23 2.34
C THR A 22 -13.60 -2.52 3.19
N ASN A 23 -14.76 -3.18 3.25
CA ASN A 23 -14.86 -4.47 3.93
C ASN A 23 -13.94 -5.52 3.29
N VAL A 24 -13.86 -5.57 1.96
CA VAL A 24 -12.98 -6.51 1.25
C VAL A 24 -11.50 -6.20 1.48
N ALA A 25 -11.05 -4.94 1.38
CA ALA A 25 -9.66 -4.57 1.65
C ALA A 25 -9.27 -4.84 3.12
N ARG A 26 -10.21 -4.66 4.06
CA ARG A 26 -10.01 -5.02 5.46
C ARG A 26 -9.79 -6.52 5.62
N ARG A 27 -10.67 -7.36 5.05
CA ARG A 27 -10.54 -8.83 5.08
C ARG A 27 -9.26 -9.31 4.39
N PHE A 28 -8.91 -8.69 3.26
CA PHE A 28 -7.66 -8.94 2.56
C PHE A 28 -6.45 -8.68 3.46
N ARG A 29 -6.39 -7.49 4.08
CA ARG A 29 -5.32 -7.10 4.98
C ARG A 29 -5.23 -8.03 6.19
N GLU A 30 -6.37 -8.38 6.80
CA GLU A 30 -6.42 -9.31 7.93
C GLU A 30 -5.85 -10.69 7.56
N ARG A 31 -6.25 -11.24 6.41
CA ARG A 31 -5.71 -12.51 5.90
C ARG A 31 -4.20 -12.42 5.64
N ALA A 32 -3.77 -11.35 4.97
CA ALA A 32 -2.38 -11.15 4.61
C ALA A 32 -1.48 -11.00 5.85
N VAL A 33 -1.92 -10.22 6.85
CA VAL A 33 -1.17 -10.07 8.12
C VAL A 33 -1.15 -11.38 8.90
N ALA A 34 -2.26 -12.11 8.99
CA ALA A 34 -2.30 -13.40 9.68
C ALA A 34 -1.34 -14.42 9.05
N GLN A 35 -1.20 -14.42 7.73
CA GLN A 35 -0.22 -15.26 7.04
C GLN A 35 1.22 -14.83 7.38
N GLU A 36 1.51 -13.53 7.35
CA GLU A 36 2.84 -13.03 7.72
C GLU A 36 3.21 -13.30 9.18
N GLU A 37 2.25 -13.31 10.10
CA GLU A 37 2.51 -13.70 11.50
C GLU A 37 3.00 -15.14 11.65
N LEU A 38 2.66 -16.01 10.69
CA LEU A 38 3.13 -17.41 10.64
C LEU A 38 4.48 -17.54 9.94
N ASP A 39 4.71 -16.73 8.90
CA ASP A 39 5.87 -16.87 8.02
C ASP A 39 7.10 -16.07 8.50
N GLN A 40 6.88 -14.98 9.24
CA GLN A 40 7.95 -14.08 9.67
C GLN A 40 8.57 -14.50 11.01
N PRO A 41 9.88 -14.26 11.20
CA PRO A 41 10.57 -14.60 12.43
C PRO A 41 10.13 -13.77 13.66
N MET A 42 9.40 -12.68 13.44
CA MET A 42 8.92 -11.76 14.49
C MET A 42 7.59 -11.12 14.09
N VAL A 43 6.62 -11.18 15.01
CA VAL A 43 5.23 -10.71 14.80
C VAL A 43 5.18 -9.23 14.43
N GLU A 44 6.12 -8.43 14.91
CA GLU A 44 6.21 -7.00 14.58
C GLU A 44 6.38 -6.75 13.08
N LEU A 45 7.05 -7.64 12.33
CA LEU A 45 7.19 -7.51 10.87
C LEU A 45 5.83 -7.58 10.19
N ALA A 46 4.97 -8.54 10.59
CA ALA A 46 3.62 -8.67 10.06
C ALA A 46 2.76 -7.43 10.36
N ARG A 47 2.88 -6.88 11.57
CA ARG A 47 2.20 -5.62 11.94
C ARG A 47 2.69 -4.45 11.08
N TRP A 48 4.00 -4.31 10.90
CA TRP A 48 4.58 -3.23 10.11
C TRP A 48 4.24 -3.35 8.63
N ALA A 49 4.21 -4.55 8.09
CA ALA A 49 3.68 -4.84 6.75
C ALA A 49 2.22 -4.38 6.62
N GLY A 50 1.37 -4.73 7.59
CA GLY A 50 -0.03 -4.31 7.61
C GLY A 50 -0.22 -2.79 7.69
N GLU A 51 0.67 -2.07 8.37
CA GLU A 51 0.67 -0.60 8.43
C GLU A 51 1.17 0.04 7.13
N ALA A 52 2.23 -0.49 6.53
CA ALA A 52 2.77 -0.07 5.24
C ALA A 52 1.72 -0.25 4.13
N LEU A 53 1.06 -1.42 4.09
CA LEU A 53 -0.05 -1.70 3.17
C LEU A 53 -1.18 -0.68 3.31
N LEU A 54 -1.62 -0.39 4.53
CA LEU A 54 -2.70 0.57 4.76
C LEU A 54 -2.34 1.97 4.23
N LYS A 55 -1.10 2.42 4.42
CA LYS A 55 -0.66 3.75 3.96
C LYS A 55 -0.56 3.81 2.43
N GLY A 56 -0.07 2.77 1.78
CA GLY A 56 -0.08 2.65 0.31
C GLY A 56 -1.49 2.67 -0.26
N TYR A 57 -2.41 1.92 0.36
CA TYR A 57 -3.83 1.92 -0.01
C TYR A 57 -4.45 3.32 0.12
N CYS A 58 -4.15 4.02 1.21
CA CYS A 58 -4.64 5.37 1.44
C CYS A 58 -4.09 6.39 0.45
N LEU A 59 -2.87 6.21 -0.09
CA LEU A 59 -2.36 7.08 -1.14
C LEU A 59 -3.25 7.03 -2.39
N ARG A 60 -3.57 5.84 -2.87
CA ARG A 60 -4.47 5.69 -4.03
C ARG A 60 -5.84 6.33 -3.76
N ARG A 61 -6.40 6.14 -2.57
CA ARG A 61 -7.67 6.80 -2.17
C ARG A 61 -7.60 8.32 -2.16
N VAL A 62 -6.49 8.90 -1.71
CA VAL A 62 -6.29 10.36 -1.75
C VAL A 62 -6.27 10.86 -3.18
N GLU A 63 -5.61 10.14 -4.09
CA GLU A 63 -5.58 10.50 -5.52
C GLU A 63 -6.97 10.46 -6.14
N GLU A 64 -7.76 9.42 -5.84
CA GLU A 64 -9.16 9.30 -6.27
C GLU A 64 -10.03 10.44 -5.73
N GLN A 65 -9.86 10.80 -4.45
CA GLN A 65 -10.58 11.91 -3.82
C GLN A 65 -10.21 13.26 -4.43
N ASP A 66 -8.91 13.52 -4.64
CA ASP A 66 -8.41 14.78 -5.21
C ASP A 66 -8.91 14.98 -6.65
N ALA A 67 -9.22 13.92 -7.41
CA ALA A 67 -9.84 14.03 -8.74
C ALA A 67 -11.38 13.91 -8.75
N GLY A 68 -12.02 13.80 -7.58
CA GLY A 68 -13.48 13.64 -7.49
C GLY A 68 -14.00 12.27 -7.98
N ALA A 69 -13.12 11.29 -8.15
CA ALA A 69 -13.44 9.92 -8.59
C ALA A 69 -13.65 8.96 -7.42
N GLY A 70 -14.07 9.47 -6.25
CA GLY A 70 -14.35 8.69 -5.05
C GLY A 70 -15.57 7.78 -5.24
N GLY A 71 -15.41 6.71 -6.02
CA GLY A 71 -16.44 5.74 -6.37
C GLY A 71 -16.66 4.67 -5.30
N GLU A 72 -17.90 4.18 -5.31
CA GLU A 72 -18.63 3.35 -4.33
C GLU A 72 -17.85 2.17 -3.70
N GLN A 73 -18.36 1.78 -2.53
CA GLN A 73 -17.93 0.58 -1.82
C GLN A 73 -18.06 -0.63 -2.76
N VAL A 74 -16.94 -1.28 -3.08
CA VAL A 74 -16.98 -2.57 -3.77
C VAL A 74 -17.82 -3.53 -2.92
N GLU A 75 -18.85 -4.13 -3.53
CA GLU A 75 -19.73 -5.06 -2.85
C GLU A 75 -18.94 -6.23 -2.23
N ASP A 76 -19.46 -6.75 -1.11
CA ASP A 76 -18.85 -7.74 -0.20
C ASP A 76 -18.62 -9.14 -0.84
N VAL A 77 -18.91 -9.29 -2.14
CA VAL A 77 -18.88 -10.54 -2.90
C VAL A 77 -17.58 -10.71 -3.71
N THR A 78 -16.53 -9.95 -3.37
CA THR A 78 -15.25 -10.07 -4.06
C THR A 78 -14.50 -11.33 -3.60
N ASP A 79 -14.15 -12.19 -4.56
CA ASP A 79 -13.25 -13.32 -4.34
C ASP A 79 -11.86 -12.81 -3.92
N LEU A 80 -11.45 -13.15 -2.69
CA LEU A 80 -10.19 -12.68 -2.12
C LEU A 80 -8.97 -13.27 -2.84
N ASP A 81 -9.08 -14.45 -3.45
CA ASP A 81 -7.97 -15.05 -4.19
C ASP A 81 -7.78 -14.39 -5.56
N LEU A 82 -8.89 -14.01 -6.20
CA LEU A 82 -8.82 -13.20 -7.42
C LEU A 82 -8.25 -11.81 -7.12
N LEU A 83 -8.68 -11.17 -6.03
CA LEU A 83 -8.15 -9.88 -5.60
C LEU A 83 -6.65 -9.95 -5.28
N GLU A 84 -6.20 -11.04 -4.66
CA GLU A 84 -4.79 -11.35 -4.39
C GLU A 84 -3.95 -11.43 -5.66
N ALA A 85 -4.42 -12.22 -6.63
CA ALA A 85 -3.75 -12.38 -7.91
C ALA A 85 -3.61 -11.04 -8.63
N ARG A 86 -4.69 -10.24 -8.68
CA ARG A 86 -4.68 -8.91 -9.31
C ARG A 86 -3.81 -7.91 -8.58
N THR A 87 -3.87 -7.88 -7.25
CA THR A 87 -3.03 -7.00 -6.44
C THR A 87 -1.55 -7.29 -6.68
N THR A 88 -1.19 -8.57 -6.74
CA THR A 88 0.18 -9.01 -7.00
C THR A 88 0.66 -8.65 -8.40
N GLU A 89 -0.19 -8.84 -9.42
CA GLU A 89 0.08 -8.46 -10.81
C GLU A 89 0.37 -6.95 -10.92
N ILE A 90 -0.53 -6.12 -10.38
CA ILE A 90 -0.38 -4.66 -10.40
C ILE A 90 0.87 -4.22 -9.64
N ALA A 91 1.14 -4.80 -8.46
CA ALA A 91 2.32 -4.47 -7.67
C ALA A 91 3.64 -4.83 -8.40
N ALA A 92 3.65 -5.93 -9.15
CA ALA A 92 4.79 -6.30 -9.98
C ALA A 92 5.00 -5.30 -11.12
N ASP A 93 3.94 -4.94 -11.85
CA ASP A 93 4.00 -3.96 -12.93
C ASP A 93 4.51 -2.59 -12.46
N LEU A 94 4.07 -2.14 -11.28
CA LEU A 94 4.51 -0.89 -10.68
C LEU A 94 6.02 -0.87 -10.36
N ARG A 95 6.65 -2.04 -10.19
CA ARG A 95 8.09 -2.15 -9.88
C ARG A 95 8.98 -2.38 -11.10
N THR A 96 8.49 -3.04 -12.14
CA THR A 96 9.35 -3.56 -13.24
C THR A 96 8.84 -3.30 -14.65
N GLY A 97 7.63 -2.74 -14.84
CA GLY A 97 6.94 -2.67 -16.13
C GLY A 97 6.58 -1.25 -16.61
N ASP A 98 5.38 -1.12 -17.20
CA ASP A 98 4.74 0.16 -17.56
C ASP A 98 3.75 0.55 -16.45
N PRO A 99 4.19 1.31 -15.44
CA PRO A 99 3.36 1.65 -14.30
C PRO A 99 2.19 2.56 -14.68
N GLY A 100 2.28 3.29 -15.80
CA GLY A 100 1.33 4.32 -16.19
C GLY A 100 -0.11 3.81 -16.30
N ARG A 101 -0.31 2.54 -16.67
CA ARG A 101 -1.66 1.95 -16.81
C ARG A 101 -2.40 1.76 -15.49
N HIS A 102 -1.67 1.66 -14.39
CA HIS A 102 -2.24 1.39 -13.07
C HIS A 102 -2.30 2.61 -12.18
N LEU A 103 -1.54 3.66 -12.50
CA LEU A 103 -1.47 4.89 -11.73
C LEU A 103 -2.71 5.75 -11.99
N PHE A 104 -3.20 6.42 -10.94
CA PHE A 104 -4.36 7.28 -11.05
C PHE A 104 -3.98 8.69 -11.47
N GLY A 105 -2.89 9.19 -10.87
CA GLY A 105 -2.37 10.53 -11.09
C GLY A 105 -1.07 10.53 -11.88
N ASP A 106 -0.42 11.69 -11.85
CA ASP A 106 0.93 11.87 -12.37
C ASP A 106 1.91 10.86 -11.74
N PRO A 107 2.62 10.04 -12.55
CA PRO A 107 3.55 9.04 -12.06
C PRO A 107 4.64 9.57 -11.13
N ASP A 108 5.23 10.73 -11.44
CA ASP A 108 6.33 11.28 -10.65
C ASP A 108 5.82 11.71 -9.27
N LEU A 109 4.60 12.25 -9.21
CA LEU A 109 3.96 12.59 -7.94
C LEU A 109 3.57 11.35 -7.13
N THR A 110 3.03 10.32 -7.78
CA THR A 110 2.64 9.09 -7.08
C THR A 110 3.85 8.35 -6.53
N PHE A 111 4.89 8.16 -7.35
CA PHE A 111 6.12 7.51 -6.90
C PHE A 111 6.86 8.33 -5.85
N GLY A 112 6.92 9.66 -6.03
CA GLY A 112 7.48 10.55 -5.01
C GLY A 112 6.72 10.50 -3.68
N ALA A 113 5.41 10.21 -3.70
CA ALA A 113 4.62 10.08 -2.48
C ALA A 113 4.80 8.70 -1.83
N LEU A 114 4.86 7.63 -2.63
CA LEU A 114 5.20 6.28 -2.16
C LEU A 114 6.56 6.25 -1.47
N ASP A 115 7.58 6.85 -2.09
CA ASP A 115 8.94 6.91 -1.53
C ASP A 115 8.99 7.64 -0.19
N ARG A 116 8.26 8.76 -0.07
CA ARG A 116 8.13 9.49 1.21
C ARG A 116 7.40 8.68 2.28
N ILE A 117 6.38 7.91 1.91
CA ILE A 117 5.71 6.98 2.84
C ILE A 117 6.70 5.92 3.31
N ILE A 118 7.39 5.25 2.38
CA ILE A 118 8.36 4.19 2.67
C ILE A 118 9.46 4.72 3.60
N THR A 119 10.05 5.87 3.26
CA THR A 119 11.07 6.52 4.08
C THR A 119 10.57 6.83 5.49
N SER A 120 9.33 7.34 5.62
CA SER A 120 8.71 7.60 6.92
C SER A 120 8.51 6.31 7.72
N GLU A 121 8.12 5.21 7.07
CA GLU A 121 7.93 3.93 7.74
C GLU A 121 9.25 3.33 8.21
N LEU A 122 10.30 3.42 7.40
CA LEU A 122 11.63 2.96 7.78
C LEU A 122 12.18 3.80 8.93
N SER A 123 12.05 5.12 8.84
CA SER A 123 12.53 6.04 9.88
C SER A 123 11.86 5.80 11.23
N SER A 124 10.55 5.56 11.27
CA SER A 124 9.83 5.32 12.53
C SER A 124 10.20 4.00 13.21
N ARG A 125 10.96 3.13 12.54
CA ARG A 125 11.36 1.79 13.02
C ARG A 125 12.88 1.62 13.10
N ALA A 126 13.63 2.56 12.55
CA ALA A 126 15.09 2.53 12.48
C ALA A 126 15.71 2.35 13.87
N ASP A 127 15.27 3.14 14.86
CA ASP A 127 15.84 3.09 16.21
C ASP A 127 15.66 1.72 16.89
N ASN A 128 14.57 1.00 16.58
CA ASN A 128 14.29 -0.30 17.20
C ASN A 128 14.87 -1.49 16.44
N TYR A 129 14.89 -1.41 15.10
CA TYR A 129 15.22 -2.57 14.27
C TYR A 129 16.63 -2.52 13.69
N ARG A 130 17.15 -1.32 13.39
CA ARG A 130 18.45 -1.16 12.73
C ARG A 130 19.62 -1.59 13.61
N GLU A 131 19.47 -1.51 14.94
CA GLU A 131 20.48 -2.01 15.89
C GLU A 131 20.45 -3.54 16.02
N ALA A 132 19.34 -4.19 15.66
CA ALA A 132 19.12 -5.62 15.82
C ALA A 132 19.54 -6.44 14.59
N VAL A 133 19.81 -5.80 13.45
CA VAL A 133 20.16 -6.46 12.19
C VAL A 133 21.44 -5.90 11.58
N ASP A 134 22.08 -6.70 10.74
CA ASP A 134 23.19 -6.23 9.93
C ASP A 134 22.71 -5.42 8.71
N ALA A 135 23.65 -4.94 7.90
CA ALA A 135 23.33 -4.16 6.71
C ALA A 135 22.51 -4.95 5.67
N ALA A 136 22.65 -6.27 5.61
CA ALA A 136 21.91 -7.11 4.68
C ALA A 136 20.45 -7.29 5.15
N GLY A 137 20.25 -7.57 6.44
CA GLY A 137 18.93 -7.63 7.06
C GLY A 137 18.19 -6.30 6.99
N TRP A 138 18.90 -5.18 7.18
CA TRP A 138 18.30 -3.85 6.99
C TRP A 138 17.83 -3.64 5.55
N ARG A 139 18.63 -4.01 4.54
CA ARG A 139 18.22 -3.90 3.13
C ARG A 139 17.01 -4.77 2.82
N GLN A 140 16.97 -6.01 3.33
CA GLN A 140 15.80 -6.88 3.17
C GLN A 140 14.55 -6.25 3.78
N PHE A 141 14.70 -5.59 4.92
CA PHE A 141 13.61 -4.86 5.56
C PHE A 141 13.14 -3.64 4.76
N GLU A 142 14.07 -2.87 4.17
CA GLU A 142 13.74 -1.79 3.24
C GLU A 142 12.90 -2.29 2.06
N GLU A 143 13.33 -3.39 1.44
CA GLU A 143 12.62 -4.03 0.33
C GLU A 143 11.25 -4.58 0.75
N TYR A 144 11.16 -5.14 1.96
CA TYR A 144 9.92 -5.66 2.55
C TYR A 144 8.89 -4.55 2.77
N ILE A 145 9.27 -3.45 3.42
CA ILE A 145 8.38 -2.30 3.64
C ILE A 145 7.99 -1.64 2.31
N ALA A 146 8.92 -1.51 1.37
CA ALA A 146 8.63 -0.99 0.04
C ALA A 146 7.61 -1.87 -0.69
N TRP A 147 7.79 -3.19 -0.67
CA TRP A 147 6.85 -4.15 -1.25
C TRP A 147 5.45 -3.99 -0.67
N TRP A 148 5.30 -3.99 0.66
CA TRP A 148 4.00 -3.87 1.31
C TRP A 148 3.32 -2.54 1.03
N THR A 149 4.08 -1.44 0.98
CA THR A 149 3.55 -0.12 0.62
C THR A 149 3.01 -0.11 -0.80
N VAL A 150 3.77 -0.60 -1.78
CA VAL A 150 3.33 -0.68 -3.19
C VAL A 150 2.13 -1.62 -3.33
N ARG A 151 2.14 -2.76 -2.64
CA ARG A 151 1.03 -3.72 -2.63
C ARG A 151 -0.26 -3.11 -2.08
N GLY A 152 -0.18 -2.21 -1.11
CA GLY A 152 -1.32 -1.43 -0.64
C GLY A 152 -1.92 -0.53 -1.71
N TYR A 153 -1.08 0.20 -2.45
CA TYR A 153 -1.53 1.02 -3.57
C TYR A 153 -2.20 0.15 -4.65
N ALA A 154 -1.55 -0.96 -4.99
CA ALA A 154 -2.04 -1.94 -5.95
C ALA A 154 -3.38 -2.57 -5.54
N LEU A 155 -3.59 -2.84 -4.24
CA LEU A 155 -4.85 -3.37 -3.72
C LEU A 155 -6.02 -2.45 -4.05
N ARG A 156 -5.88 -1.15 -3.82
CA ARG A 156 -6.94 -0.19 -4.14
C ARG A 156 -7.16 -0.07 -5.64
N ALA A 157 -6.09 -0.10 -6.43
CA ALA A 157 -6.20 -0.11 -7.89
C ALA A 157 -6.95 -1.36 -8.40
N ALA A 158 -6.67 -2.54 -7.82
CA ALA A 158 -7.35 -3.79 -8.15
C ALA A 158 -8.85 -3.78 -7.80
N GLU A 159 -9.22 -3.20 -6.66
CA GLU A 159 -10.61 -2.98 -6.28
C GLU A 159 -11.34 -2.05 -7.27
N ALA A 160 -10.71 -0.93 -7.62
CA ALA A 160 -11.30 0.05 -8.53
C ALA A 160 -11.52 -0.52 -9.93
N ALA A 161 -10.59 -1.35 -10.43
CA ALA A 161 -10.72 -2.00 -11.73
C ALA A 161 -11.88 -3.03 -11.77
N GLN A 162 -12.17 -3.69 -10.64
CA GLN A 162 -13.29 -4.63 -10.55
C GLN A 162 -14.65 -3.91 -10.50
N GLY A 163 -14.73 -2.78 -9.79
CA GLY A 163 -15.94 -1.95 -9.76
C GLY A 163 -16.28 -1.27 -11.10
N ALA A 164 -15.30 -1.05 -11.97
CA ALA A 164 -15.51 -0.49 -13.32
C ALA A 164 -16.02 -1.52 -14.36
N SER A 165 -16.06 -2.80 -14.00
CA SER A 165 -16.49 -3.90 -14.88
C SER A 165 -17.93 -4.39 -14.59
N ALA A 166 -18.64 -3.73 -13.69
CA ALA A 166 -20.05 -3.98 -13.35
C ALA A 166 -20.96 -2.91 -14.00
#